data_AF-A0A401U5V5-F1
#
_entry.id   AF-A0A401U5V5-F1
#
_cell.length_a   1.000
_cell.length_b   1.000
_cell.length_c   1.000
_cell.angle_alpha   90.00
_cell.angle_beta   90.00
_cell.angle_gamma   90.00
#
_symmetry.space_group_name_H-M   'P 1'
#
loop_
_entity.id
_entity.type
_entity.pdbx_description
1 polymer ?
#
loop_
_entity_poly.entity_id
_entity_poly.type
_entity_poly.pdbx_seq_one_letter_code
_entity_poly.pdbx_strand_id
1 'polypeptide(L)'
;MCKQNFLLILSCFSIVFLTQRPVLAQKQFKGLPDDLNVSKIIFLKHDSTEVEPEKPRGQGQDEKIRHALKKNHNTNVAGSNLQLRTAAKEYPFEYVITSRENVLAYKELGYKYVLDFKPFVDIRQGIRHSTTKVTVYFPLYIYDLTTTDTYIIDNVSENFVYYYTGLMKKALIKQVKRKYKLK
;
A
#
# COMPACT_ATOMS: atom_id res chain seq x y z
N MET A 1 56.05 -56.58 19.07
CA MET A 1 54.67 -56.32 19.54
C MET A 1 54.56 -54.85 19.92
N CYS A 2 53.85 -54.02 19.14
CA CYS A 2 52.84 -53.07 19.63
C CYS A 2 52.25 -52.37 18.39
N LYS A 3 50.95 -52.56 18.16
CA LYS A 3 50.18 -51.89 17.12
C LYS A 3 49.79 -50.51 17.65
N GLN A 4 49.93 -49.46 16.85
CA GLN A 4 49.24 -48.20 17.11
C GLN A 4 48.44 -47.79 15.87
N ASN A 5 47.13 -47.83 16.06
CA ASN A 5 46.08 -47.46 15.12
C ASN A 5 46.21 -45.98 14.75
N PHE A 6 46.22 -45.65 13.46
CA PHE A 6 46.01 -44.28 13.01
C PHE A 6 44.59 -44.11 12.47
N LEU A 7 43.92 -43.15 13.11
CA LEU A 7 42.52 -42.79 13.02
C LEU A 7 42.09 -42.39 11.60
N LEU A 8 40.90 -42.85 11.19
CA LEU A 8 40.14 -42.29 10.07
C LEU A 8 39.92 -40.78 10.28
N ILE A 9 40.34 -39.97 9.32
CA ILE A 9 39.81 -38.61 9.13
C ILE A 9 38.83 -38.67 7.97
N LEU A 10 37.57 -38.93 8.31
CA LEU A 10 36.44 -38.80 7.39
C LEU A 10 36.19 -37.30 7.21
N SER A 11 36.67 -36.76 6.09
CA SER A 11 36.41 -35.39 5.65
C SER A 11 34.92 -35.25 5.31
N CYS A 12 34.13 -34.80 6.28
CA CYS A 12 32.77 -34.31 6.06
C CYS A 12 32.87 -33.01 5.25
N PHE A 13 32.84 -33.14 3.93
CA PHE A 13 32.57 -32.05 3.01
C PHE A 13 31.10 -31.63 3.19
N SER A 14 30.82 -30.85 4.23
CA SER A 14 29.55 -30.18 4.38
C SER A 14 29.44 -29.15 3.26
N ILE A 15 28.76 -29.55 2.18
CA ILE A 15 28.31 -28.65 1.13
C ILE A 15 27.36 -27.64 1.80
N VAL A 16 27.92 -26.51 2.22
CA VAL A 16 27.15 -25.33 2.57
C VAL A 16 26.52 -24.86 1.26
N PHE A 17 25.32 -25.36 0.97
CA PHE A 17 24.42 -24.72 0.01
C PHE A 17 24.11 -23.34 0.58
N LEU A 18 24.93 -22.37 0.21
CA LEU A 18 24.62 -20.94 0.25
C LEU A 18 23.35 -20.75 -0.58
N THR A 19 22.20 -20.86 0.08
CA THR A 19 20.93 -20.40 -0.47
C THR A 19 21.00 -18.88 -0.51
N GLN A 20 21.60 -18.36 -1.58
CA GLN A 20 21.42 -16.97 -1.98
C GLN A 20 19.93 -16.81 -2.26
N ARG A 21 19.18 -16.34 -1.26
CA ARG A 21 17.81 -15.89 -1.48
C ARG A 21 17.91 -14.80 -2.54
N PRO A 22 17.27 -14.94 -3.71
CA PRO A 22 17.27 -13.87 -4.68
C PRO A 22 16.67 -12.66 -3.98
N VAL A 23 17.45 -11.59 -3.87
CA VAL A 23 16.90 -10.27 -3.56
C VAL A 23 16.00 -9.96 -4.75
N LEU A 24 14.69 -10.16 -4.58
CA LEU A 24 13.70 -9.75 -5.57
C LEU A 24 13.88 -8.25 -5.74
N ALA A 25 14.51 -7.84 -6.84
CA ALA A 25 14.63 -6.43 -7.19
C ALA A 25 13.22 -5.90 -7.44
N GLN A 26 12.80 -4.93 -6.64
CA GLN A 26 11.51 -4.25 -6.80
C GLN A 26 11.43 -3.63 -8.21
N LYS A 27 10.47 -4.07 -9.02
CA LYS A 27 10.21 -3.52 -10.35
C LYS A 27 9.00 -2.60 -10.34
N GLN A 28 9.01 -1.65 -11.27
CA GLN A 28 7.86 -0.80 -11.55
C GLN A 28 7.31 -1.11 -12.93
N PHE A 29 6.00 -1.31 -13.00
CA PHE A 29 5.25 -1.60 -14.21
C PHE A 29 4.19 -0.53 -14.45
N LYS A 30 3.82 -0.33 -15.71
CA LYS A 30 2.72 0.56 -16.09
C LYS A 30 1.42 -0.25 -16.27
N GLY A 31 0.32 0.24 -15.70
CA GLY A 31 -1.01 -0.36 -15.86
C GLY A 31 -1.39 -1.33 -14.74
N LEU A 32 -2.22 -2.32 -15.07
CA LEU A 32 -2.74 -3.31 -14.11
C LEU A 32 -1.92 -4.60 -14.15
N PRO A 33 -1.78 -5.34 -13.05
CA PRO A 33 -1.28 -6.72 -13.06
C PRO A 33 -2.10 -7.61 -14.00
N ASP A 34 -1.51 -8.67 -14.55
CA ASP A 34 -2.17 -9.55 -15.54
C ASP A 34 -3.17 -10.52 -14.91
N ASP A 35 -2.87 -11.00 -13.71
CA ASP A 35 -3.66 -11.96 -12.93
C ASP A 35 -4.62 -11.30 -11.93
N LEU A 36 -4.89 -9.99 -12.08
CA LEU A 36 -5.77 -9.25 -11.17
C LEU A 36 -7.20 -9.82 -11.10
N ASN A 37 -7.66 -10.52 -12.15
CA ASN A 37 -8.97 -11.16 -12.23
C ASN A 37 -9.10 -12.47 -11.43
N VAL A 38 -7.97 -13.09 -11.07
CA VAL A 38 -7.92 -14.33 -10.27
C VAL A 38 -7.21 -14.14 -8.94
N SER A 39 -6.68 -12.95 -8.69
CA SER A 39 -6.02 -12.56 -7.44
C SER A 39 -6.96 -11.72 -6.57
N LYS A 40 -6.67 -11.70 -5.27
CA LYS A 40 -7.42 -10.87 -4.30
C LYS A 40 -6.69 -9.56 -4.04
N ILE A 41 -7.43 -8.46 -3.99
CA ILE A 41 -6.88 -7.11 -3.74
C ILE A 41 -7.42 -6.50 -2.43
N ILE A 42 -6.54 -5.78 -1.74
CA ILE A 42 -6.87 -4.98 -0.57
C ILE A 42 -7.11 -3.54 -1.00
N PHE A 43 -8.25 -2.99 -0.61
CA PHE A 43 -8.49 -1.55 -0.62
C PHE A 43 -8.33 -0.99 0.79
N LEU A 44 -7.41 -0.04 0.93
CA LEU A 44 -7.14 0.57 2.22
C LEU A 44 -8.22 1.59 2.55
N LYS A 45 -8.83 1.49 3.72
CA LYS A 45 -9.65 2.56 4.28
C LYS A 45 -8.76 3.57 5.01
N HIS A 46 -9.25 4.79 5.16
CA HIS A 46 -8.62 5.75 6.05
C HIS A 46 -8.88 5.36 7.51
N ASP A 47 -7.84 5.48 8.33
CA ASP A 47 -7.91 5.30 9.77
C ASP A 47 -7.67 6.64 10.44
N SER A 48 -8.51 6.99 11.41
CA SER A 48 -8.32 8.20 12.21
C SER A 48 -6.93 8.18 12.87
N THR A 49 -6.39 9.38 13.10
CA THR A 49 -5.18 9.57 13.90
C THR A 49 -5.54 10.16 15.24
N GLU A 50 -4.76 9.81 16.27
CA GLU A 50 -4.81 10.53 17.53
C GLU A 50 -4.39 11.99 17.30
N VAL A 51 -5.15 12.91 17.90
CA VAL A 51 -4.90 14.35 17.83
C VAL A 51 -5.21 14.96 19.18
N GLU A 52 -4.23 15.68 19.72
CA GLU A 52 -4.42 16.46 20.94
C GLU A 52 -5.64 17.40 20.80
N PRO A 53 -6.53 17.43 21.80
CA PRO A 53 -7.76 18.24 21.72
C PRO A 53 -7.42 19.72 21.57
N GLU A 54 -6.38 20.19 22.26
CA GLU A 54 -5.93 21.57 22.21
C GLU A 54 -4.93 21.83 21.07
N LYS A 55 -4.99 23.05 20.54
CA LYS A 55 -3.97 23.53 19.60
C LYS A 55 -2.67 23.72 20.37
N PRO A 56 -1.51 23.27 19.85
CA PRO A 56 -0.26 23.43 20.56
C PRO A 56 0.08 24.91 20.78
N ARG A 57 0.20 25.31 22.05
CA ARG A 57 0.60 26.68 22.46
C ARG A 57 2.12 26.75 22.55
N GLY A 58 2.71 27.88 22.15
CA GLY A 58 4.16 28.07 22.18
C GLY A 58 4.98 27.30 21.14
N GLN A 59 4.34 26.48 20.29
CA GLN A 59 5.03 25.72 19.25
C GLN A 59 5.11 26.49 17.90
N GLY A 60 6.08 26.09 17.08
CA GLY A 60 6.31 26.62 15.73
C GLY A 60 5.11 26.47 14.80
N GLN A 61 5.09 27.26 13.73
CA GLN A 61 3.97 27.31 12.78
C GLN A 61 3.70 25.94 12.12
N ASP A 62 4.74 25.16 11.85
CA ASP A 62 4.64 23.84 11.22
C ASP A 62 3.85 22.84 12.04
N GLU A 63 4.04 22.86 13.36
CA GLU A 63 3.35 21.93 14.26
C GLU A 63 1.86 22.31 14.39
N LYS A 64 1.54 23.61 14.35
CA LYS A 64 0.16 24.09 14.25
C LYS A 64 -0.51 23.65 12.94
N ILE A 65 0.22 23.68 11.82
CA ILE A 65 -0.29 23.22 10.52
C ILE A 65 -0.51 21.71 10.55
N ARG A 66 0.47 20.94 11.03
CA ARG A 66 0.38 19.48 11.17
C ARG A 66 -0.83 19.08 12.03
N HIS A 67 -1.03 19.74 13.16
CA HIS A 67 -2.18 19.55 14.04
C HIS A 67 -3.51 19.81 13.31
N ALA A 68 -3.63 20.93 12.58
CA ALA A 68 -4.82 21.26 11.81
C ALA A 68 -5.10 20.23 10.70
N LEU A 69 -4.06 19.76 10.00
CA LEU A 69 -4.17 18.73 8.97
C LEU A 69 -4.66 17.40 9.54
N LYS A 70 -4.14 16.97 10.69
CA LYS A 70 -4.60 15.76 11.38
C LYS A 70 -6.07 15.87 11.84
N LYS A 71 -6.49 17.03 12.37
CA LYS A 71 -7.91 17.28 12.68
C LYS A 71 -8.77 17.17 11.44
N ASN A 72 -8.37 17.82 10.34
CA ASN A 72 -9.09 17.75 9.08
C ASN A 72 -9.10 16.33 8.49
N HIS A 73 -8.05 15.54 8.70
CA HIS A 73 -8.06 14.14 8.31
C HIS A 73 -9.21 13.39 8.98
N ASN A 74 -9.29 13.45 10.31
CA ASN A 74 -10.30 12.76 11.10
C ASN A 74 -11.74 13.16 10.70
N THR A 75 -11.99 14.43 10.36
CA THR A 75 -13.33 14.87 9.91
C THR A 75 -13.73 14.26 8.56
N ASN A 76 -12.77 13.92 7.70
CA ASN A 76 -13.01 13.37 6.37
C ASN A 76 -13.05 11.83 6.34
N VAL A 77 -12.51 11.13 7.36
CA VAL A 77 -12.40 9.66 7.39
C VAL A 77 -13.74 8.96 7.11
N ALA A 78 -14.80 9.32 7.83
CA ALA A 78 -16.09 8.63 7.73
C ALA A 78 -16.71 8.75 6.34
N GLY A 79 -16.76 9.97 5.80
CA GLY A 79 -17.31 10.25 4.47
C GLY A 79 -16.46 9.61 3.36
N SER A 80 -15.14 9.68 3.48
CA SER A 80 -14.23 9.05 2.52
C SER A 80 -14.38 7.53 2.52
N ASN A 81 -14.44 6.89 3.69
CA ASN A 81 -14.62 5.44 3.79
C ASN A 81 -16.00 4.98 3.28
N LEU A 82 -17.05 5.81 3.41
CA LEU A 82 -18.35 5.53 2.80
C LEU A 82 -18.26 5.54 1.26
N GLN A 83 -17.51 6.50 0.69
CA GLN A 83 -17.27 6.53 -0.76
C GLN A 83 -16.50 5.29 -1.20
N LEU A 84 -15.48 4.85 -0.46
CA LEU A 84 -14.74 3.63 -0.77
C LEU A 84 -15.67 2.41 -0.80
N ARG A 85 -16.45 2.18 0.25
CA ARG A 85 -17.39 1.05 0.32
C ARG A 85 -18.40 1.09 -0.82
N THR A 86 -18.90 2.27 -1.18
CA THR A 86 -19.87 2.42 -2.27
C THR A 86 -19.23 2.12 -3.61
N ALA A 87 -18.06 2.68 -3.90
CA ALA A 87 -17.38 2.48 -5.18
C ALA A 87 -16.83 1.06 -5.34
N ALA A 88 -16.36 0.42 -4.27
CA ALA A 88 -15.82 -0.93 -4.31
C ALA A 88 -16.85 -2.00 -4.71
N LYS A 89 -18.16 -1.75 -4.52
CA LYS A 89 -19.24 -2.64 -5.01
C LYS A 89 -19.24 -2.83 -6.52
N GLU A 90 -18.69 -1.88 -7.27
CA GLU A 90 -18.57 -1.95 -8.73
C GLU A 90 -17.27 -2.65 -9.19
N TYR A 91 -16.38 -2.99 -8.26
CA TYR A 91 -15.17 -3.74 -8.57
C TYR A 91 -15.52 -5.23 -8.78
N PRO A 92 -15.09 -5.84 -9.89
CA PRO A 92 -15.64 -7.13 -10.34
C PRO A 92 -14.93 -8.37 -9.78
N PHE A 93 -13.80 -8.21 -9.09
CA PHE A 93 -12.99 -9.32 -8.58
C PHE A 93 -12.97 -9.35 -7.06
N GLU A 94 -12.41 -10.40 -6.47
CA GLU A 94 -12.37 -10.55 -5.02
C GLU A 94 -11.55 -9.44 -4.36
N TYR A 95 -12.11 -8.81 -3.33
CA TYR A 95 -11.46 -7.74 -2.60
C TYR A 95 -11.81 -7.75 -1.12
N VAL A 96 -11.03 -7.01 -0.34
CA VAL A 96 -11.38 -6.64 1.03
C VAL A 96 -11.10 -5.17 1.27
N ILE A 97 -11.89 -4.54 2.13
CA ILE A 97 -11.60 -3.20 2.64
C ILE A 97 -11.07 -3.34 4.06
N THR A 98 -9.87 -2.84 4.31
CA THR A 98 -9.24 -2.96 5.65
C THR A 98 -8.33 -1.78 5.97
N SER A 99 -7.94 -1.70 7.24
CA SER A 99 -6.91 -0.77 7.73
C SER A 99 -5.52 -1.20 7.26
N ARG A 100 -4.61 -0.22 7.14
CA ARG A 100 -3.24 -0.49 6.69
C ARG A 100 -2.48 -1.46 7.61
N GLU A 101 -2.73 -1.38 8.91
CA GLU A 101 -2.12 -2.26 9.92
C GLU A 101 -2.46 -3.75 9.71
N ASN A 102 -3.58 -4.07 9.05
CA ASN A 102 -4.04 -5.44 8.84
C ASN A 102 -3.54 -6.03 7.51
N VAL A 103 -2.79 -5.28 6.69
CA VAL A 103 -2.33 -5.75 5.37
C VAL A 103 -1.55 -7.05 5.47
N LEU A 104 -0.67 -7.20 6.47
CA LEU A 104 0.10 -8.43 6.67
C LEU A 104 -0.80 -9.61 7.03
N ALA A 105 -1.81 -9.42 7.88
CA ALA A 105 -2.75 -10.49 8.20
C ALA A 105 -3.52 -10.96 6.96
N TYR A 106 -3.92 -10.04 6.08
CA TYR A 106 -4.58 -10.41 4.83
C TYR A 106 -3.64 -11.03 3.80
N LYS A 107 -2.35 -10.67 3.79
CA LYS A 107 -1.34 -11.37 2.98
C LYS A 107 -1.32 -12.87 3.30
N GLU A 108 -1.33 -13.23 4.58
CA GLU A 108 -1.37 -14.63 5.03
C GLU A 108 -2.69 -15.34 4.63
N LEU A 109 -3.77 -14.58 4.40
CA LEU A 109 -5.04 -15.09 3.86
C LEU A 109 -5.08 -15.19 2.33
N GLY A 110 -3.93 -15.01 1.66
CA GLY A 110 -3.79 -15.13 0.21
C GLY A 110 -4.13 -13.85 -0.57
N TYR A 111 -4.20 -12.69 0.09
CA TYR A 111 -4.30 -11.42 -0.63
C TYR A 111 -2.95 -11.05 -1.22
N LYS A 112 -2.93 -10.87 -2.54
CA LYS A 112 -1.70 -10.62 -3.30
C LYS A 112 -1.43 -9.12 -3.47
N TYR A 113 -2.49 -8.33 -3.64
CA TYR A 113 -2.38 -6.95 -4.08
C TYR A 113 -2.93 -5.95 -3.06
N VAL A 114 -2.38 -4.73 -3.05
CA VAL A 114 -2.92 -3.57 -2.32
C VAL A 114 -3.02 -2.38 -3.25
N LEU A 115 -4.19 -1.74 -3.34
CA LEU A 115 -4.30 -0.42 -3.96
C LEU A 115 -3.80 0.63 -2.96
N ASP A 116 -2.79 1.40 -3.36
CA ASP A 116 -2.17 2.38 -2.49
C ASP A 116 -1.89 3.72 -3.21
N PHE A 117 -1.81 4.76 -2.40
CA PHE A 117 -1.61 6.14 -2.77
C PHE A 117 -0.84 6.83 -1.65
N LYS A 118 0.41 7.25 -1.90
CA LYS A 118 1.28 7.85 -0.86
C LYS A 118 0.59 8.92 0.00
N PRO A 119 -0.23 9.85 -0.56
CA PRO A 119 -0.99 10.81 0.23
C PRO A 119 -1.88 10.22 1.33
N PHE A 120 -2.31 8.94 1.24
CA PHE A 120 -3.07 8.29 2.31
C PHE A 120 -2.29 8.24 3.63
N VAL A 121 -0.98 8.00 3.58
CA VAL A 121 -0.13 7.96 4.78
C VAL A 121 0.27 9.36 5.21
N ASP A 122 0.70 10.18 4.25
CA ASP A 122 1.21 11.53 4.53
C ASP A 122 0.15 12.40 5.22
N ILE A 123 -1.10 12.37 4.74
CA ILE A 123 -2.15 13.21 5.32
C ILE A 123 -2.54 12.76 6.74
N ARG A 124 -2.48 11.46 7.03
CA ARG A 124 -2.69 10.91 8.38
C ARG A 124 -1.60 11.42 9.35
N GLN A 125 -0.39 11.62 8.85
CA GLN A 125 0.74 12.18 9.61
C GLN A 125 0.71 13.72 9.69
N GLY A 126 -0.26 14.37 9.05
CA GLY A 126 -0.36 15.83 8.96
C GLY A 126 0.67 16.44 7.99
N ILE A 127 1.05 15.70 6.96
CA ILE A 127 1.92 16.13 5.87
C ILE A 127 1.05 16.40 4.64
N ARG A 128 1.25 17.56 4.02
CA ARG A 128 0.63 17.92 2.74
C ARG A 128 1.66 18.57 1.83
N HIS A 129 1.72 18.14 0.58
CA HIS A 129 2.70 18.61 -0.40
C HIS A 129 2.15 19.72 -1.28
N SER A 130 0.86 19.66 -1.59
CA SER A 130 0.16 20.67 -2.37
C SER A 130 -0.12 21.91 -1.53
N THR A 131 -0.02 23.06 -2.18
CA THR A 131 -0.39 24.36 -1.62
C THR A 131 -1.56 24.95 -2.42
N THR A 132 -2.03 26.14 -2.05
CA THR A 132 -3.03 26.86 -2.84
C THR A 132 -2.56 27.22 -4.24
N LYS A 133 -1.24 27.32 -4.47
CA LYS A 133 -0.63 27.72 -5.74
C LYS A 133 -0.07 26.55 -6.54
N VAL A 134 0.23 25.43 -5.88
CA VAL A 134 0.92 24.28 -6.48
C VAL A 134 0.15 23.01 -6.18
N THR A 135 -0.27 22.31 -7.23
CA THR A 135 -0.87 20.98 -7.12
C THR A 135 0.20 19.91 -7.36
N VAL A 136 0.40 19.03 -6.38
CA VAL A 136 1.33 17.91 -6.48
C VAL A 136 0.58 16.65 -6.89
N TYR A 137 1.19 15.86 -7.77
CA TYR A 137 0.65 14.61 -8.28
C TYR A 137 1.47 13.44 -7.75
N PHE A 138 0.79 12.35 -7.39
CA PHE A 138 1.40 11.12 -6.90
C PHE A 138 0.91 9.94 -7.74
N PRO A 139 1.73 8.89 -7.90
CA PRO A 139 1.26 7.66 -8.50
C PRO A 139 0.21 7.02 -7.59
N LEU A 140 -0.94 6.70 -8.18
CA LEU A 140 -1.86 5.70 -7.66
C LEU A 140 -1.40 4.36 -8.21
N TYR A 141 -1.19 3.38 -7.35
CA TYR A 141 -0.55 2.12 -7.75
C TYR A 141 -1.15 0.91 -7.04
N ILE A 142 -0.94 -0.26 -7.65
CA ILE A 142 -1.16 -1.55 -7.02
C ILE A 142 0.20 -2.11 -6.61
N TYR A 143 0.35 -2.44 -5.33
CA TYR A 143 1.54 -3.07 -4.77
C TYR A 143 1.37 -4.58 -4.67
N ASP A 144 2.32 -5.35 -5.19
CA ASP A 144 2.37 -6.81 -5.05
C ASP A 144 3.06 -7.18 -3.73
N LEU A 145 2.31 -7.80 -2.82
CA LEU A 145 2.78 -8.21 -1.50
C LEU A 145 3.75 -9.40 -1.53
N THR A 146 3.84 -10.10 -2.66
CA THR A 146 4.69 -11.29 -2.85
C THR A 146 6.03 -10.92 -3.48
N THR A 147 6.03 -10.10 -4.52
CA THR A 147 7.25 -9.71 -5.25
C THR A 147 7.80 -8.35 -4.86
N THR A 148 7.01 -7.53 -4.14
CA THR A 148 7.27 -6.11 -3.86
C THR A 148 7.17 -5.19 -5.08
N ASP A 149 6.73 -5.72 -6.22
CA ASP A 149 6.56 -4.95 -7.45
C ASP A 149 5.43 -3.93 -7.33
N THR A 150 5.52 -2.87 -8.13
CA THR A 150 4.55 -1.78 -8.14
C THR A 150 4.00 -1.55 -9.54
N TYR A 151 2.68 -1.52 -9.66
CA TYR A 151 1.94 -1.32 -10.90
C TYR A 151 1.25 0.05 -10.87
N ILE A 152 1.81 1.03 -11.56
CA ILE A 152 1.29 2.40 -11.58
C ILE A 152 0.06 2.45 -12.49
N ILE A 153 -1.10 2.73 -11.90
CA ILE A 153 -2.37 2.77 -12.63
C ILE A 153 -2.69 4.18 -13.14
N ASP A 154 -2.36 5.22 -12.38
CA ASP A 154 -2.59 6.61 -12.79
C ASP A 154 -1.69 7.57 -11.98
N ASN A 155 -1.56 8.82 -12.43
CA ASN A 155 -0.94 9.90 -11.67
C ASN A 155 -2.03 10.87 -11.22
N VAL A 156 -2.34 10.86 -9.93
CA VAL A 156 -3.49 11.59 -9.38
C VAL A 156 -3.02 12.72 -8.49
N SER A 157 -3.71 13.86 -8.57
CA SER A 157 -3.50 14.99 -7.66
C SER A 157 -3.69 14.54 -6.21
N GLU A 158 -2.82 15.01 -5.32
CA GLU A 158 -2.94 14.81 -3.86
C GLU A 158 -4.32 15.25 -3.33
N ASN A 159 -4.97 16.23 -3.97
CA ASN A 159 -6.31 16.71 -3.59
C ASN A 159 -7.40 15.62 -3.66
N PHE A 160 -7.13 14.50 -4.35
CA PHE A 160 -8.04 13.34 -4.42
C PHE A 160 -7.91 12.38 -3.24
N VAL A 161 -7.05 12.65 -2.25
CA VAL A 161 -6.77 11.75 -1.12
C VAL A 161 -8.03 11.27 -0.37
N TYR A 162 -9.11 12.07 -0.33
CA TYR A 162 -10.39 11.68 0.27
C TYR A 162 -11.48 11.28 -0.74
N TYR A 163 -11.22 11.45 -2.04
CA TYR A 163 -12.21 11.26 -3.09
C TYR A 163 -12.12 9.86 -3.71
N TYR A 164 -12.47 8.83 -2.92
CA TYR A 164 -12.44 7.44 -3.36
C TYR A 164 -13.32 7.18 -4.58
N THR A 165 -14.41 7.91 -4.77
CA THR A 165 -15.24 7.77 -5.98
C THR A 165 -14.40 8.00 -7.25
N GLY A 166 -13.51 9.01 -7.24
CA GLY A 166 -12.59 9.27 -8.35
C GLY A 166 -11.51 8.20 -8.48
N LEU A 167 -10.81 7.90 -7.39
CA LEU A 167 -9.72 6.91 -7.38
C LEU A 167 -10.21 5.51 -7.81
N MET A 168 -11.33 5.06 -7.26
CA MET A 168 -11.90 3.75 -7.56
C MET A 168 -12.55 3.74 -8.94
N LYS A 169 -13.55 4.60 -9.22
CA LYS A 169 -14.34 4.46 -10.44
C LYS A 169 -13.58 4.92 -11.68
N LYS A 170 -12.88 6.07 -11.59
CA LYS A 170 -12.24 6.69 -12.76
C LYS A 170 -10.84 6.14 -13.02
N ALA A 171 -10.03 5.97 -11.98
CA ALA A 171 -8.65 5.50 -12.16
C ALA A 171 -8.55 3.97 -12.17
N LEU A 172 -9.17 3.23 -11.23
CA LEU A 172 -9.04 1.77 -11.18
C LEU A 172 -10.09 1.02 -12.02
N ILE A 173 -11.37 1.07 -11.64
CA ILE A 173 -12.45 0.23 -12.18
C ILE A 173 -12.61 0.42 -13.70
N LYS A 174 -12.54 1.67 -14.19
CA LYS A 174 -12.56 1.94 -15.64
C LYS A 174 -11.47 1.16 -16.38
N GLN A 175 -10.26 1.12 -15.85
CA GLN A 175 -9.15 0.40 -16.47
C GLN A 175 -9.32 -1.12 -16.36
N VAL A 176 -9.83 -1.60 -15.23
CA VAL A 176 -10.14 -3.02 -15.00
C VAL A 176 -11.18 -3.50 -16.02
N LYS A 177 -12.30 -2.78 -16.15
CA LYS A 177 -13.34 -3.12 -17.13
C LYS A 177 -12.80 -3.15 -18.56
N ARG A 178 -11.95 -2.17 -18.91
CA ARG A 178 -11.31 -2.14 -20.23
C ARG A 178 -10.36 -3.33 -20.45
N LYS A 179 -9.47 -3.63 -19.49
CA LYS A 179 -8.47 -4.70 -19.61
C LYS A 179 -9.13 -6.08 -19.73
N TYR A 180 -10.15 -6.32 -18.91
CA TYR A 180 -10.83 -7.62 -18.82
C TYR A 180 -12.14 -7.70 -19.62
N LYS A 181 -12.41 -6.70 -20.48
CA LYS A 181 -13.59 -6.64 -21.36
C LYS A 181 -14.92 -6.84 -20.61
N LEU A 182 -15.04 -6.23 -19.43
CA LEU A 182 -16.22 -6.29 -18.58
C LEU A 182 -17.18 -5.13 -18.90
N LYS A 183 -18.48 -5.35 -18.72
CA LYS A 183 -19.53 -4.34 -18.92
C LYS A 183 -19.57 -3.35 -17.76
#